data_AF-A0A0D3IEJ0-F1
#
_entry.id   AF-A0A0D3IEJ0-F1
#
_cell.length_a   1.000
_cell.length_b   1.000
_cell.length_c   1.000
_cell.angle_alpha   90.00
_cell.angle_beta   90.00
_cell.angle_gamma   90.00
#
_symmetry.space_group_name_H-M   'P 1'
#
loop_
_entity.id
_entity.type
_entity.pdbx_description
1 polymer ?
#
loop_
_entity_poly.entity_id
_entity_poly.type
_entity_poly.pdbx_seq_one_letter_code
_entity_poly.pdbx_strand_id
1 'polypeptide(L)'
;MASTVAKPNVLQATATEGLAFFQGWLDNGVPTHFWISGFFFTQAFLTGSSQNYARANAIPIDHLGFDMHVLPANHDCSVAPQEGVYVHGIFLEGARFDESSAVLGESEPKVLFTKLPSLWLRPQREADIADRAHYLCPLYKTSDRRGTLSTTGHSTNFVMFLKLPRLEEQPQEHWVKRGVAALCELDD
;
A
#
# COMPACT_ATOMS: atom_id res chain seq x y z
N MET A 1 2.49 -42.72 -16.94
CA MET A 1 1.95 -41.43 -17.43
C MET A 1 1.23 -40.77 -16.27
N ALA A 2 1.90 -39.85 -15.57
CA ALA A 2 1.28 -39.03 -14.53
C ALA A 2 1.28 -37.59 -15.07
N SER A 3 0.09 -37.09 -15.37
CA SER A 3 -0.15 -35.71 -15.80
C SER A 3 0.00 -34.81 -14.58
N THR A 4 1.05 -33.99 -14.57
CA THR A 4 1.21 -32.91 -13.60
C THR A 4 0.30 -31.76 -14.03
N VAL A 5 -0.82 -31.61 -13.33
CA VAL A 5 -1.68 -30.43 -13.44
C VAL A 5 -0.87 -29.23 -12.94
N ALA A 6 -0.54 -28.31 -13.85
CA ALA A 6 0.08 -27.04 -13.52
C ALA A 6 -0.86 -26.25 -12.59
N LYS A 7 -0.35 -25.82 -11.43
CA LYS A 7 -1.05 -24.86 -10.57
C LYS A 7 -1.14 -23.53 -11.33
N PRO A 8 -2.28 -22.83 -11.31
CA PRO A 8 -2.41 -21.54 -11.97
C PRO A 8 -1.41 -20.55 -11.34
N ASN A 9 -0.60 -19.92 -12.21
CA ASN A 9 0.33 -18.86 -11.83
C ASN A 9 -0.44 -17.71 -11.17
N VAL A 10 0.06 -17.25 -10.03
CA VAL A 10 -0.50 -16.14 -9.24
C VAL A 10 -0.24 -14.76 -9.90
N LEU A 11 0.35 -14.73 -11.11
CA LEU A 11 1.05 -13.55 -11.65
C LEU A 11 0.52 -13.00 -12.99
N GLN A 12 -0.61 -13.47 -13.53
CA GLN A 12 -1.04 -13.11 -14.90
C GLN A 12 -2.04 -11.94 -15.01
N ALA A 13 -1.83 -10.90 -14.20
CA ALA A 13 -2.91 -10.02 -13.76
C ALA A 13 -2.52 -8.52 -13.78
N THR A 14 -2.07 -7.97 -14.91
CA THR A 14 -1.47 -6.61 -14.88
C THR A 14 -2.10 -5.55 -15.80
N ALA A 15 -2.64 -5.89 -16.98
CA ALA A 15 -3.32 -4.90 -17.84
C ALA A 15 -4.85 -5.02 -17.86
N THR A 16 -5.37 -6.24 -18.03
CA THR A 16 -6.81 -6.50 -18.15
C THR A 16 -7.56 -6.21 -16.85
N GLU A 17 -6.94 -6.50 -15.70
CA GLU A 17 -7.52 -6.20 -14.40
C GLU A 17 -7.59 -4.70 -14.13
N GLY A 18 -6.59 -3.94 -14.61
CA GLY A 18 -6.57 -2.48 -14.46
C GLY A 18 -7.69 -1.84 -15.25
N LEU A 19 -7.84 -2.27 -16.50
CA LEU A 19 -8.96 -1.85 -17.35
C LEU A 19 -10.31 -2.22 -16.74
N ALA A 20 -10.46 -3.43 -16.20
CA ALA A 20 -11.70 -3.85 -15.55
C ALA A 20 -12.02 -3.00 -14.31
N PHE A 21 -11.03 -2.66 -13.50
CA PHE A 21 -11.20 -1.78 -12.33
C PHE A 21 -11.67 -0.38 -12.74
N PHE A 22 -10.98 0.27 -13.69
CA PHE A 22 -11.36 1.61 -14.12
C PHE A 22 -12.68 1.63 -14.90
N GLN A 23 -12.97 0.58 -15.68
CA GLN A 23 -14.27 0.43 -16.33
C GLN A 23 -15.39 0.30 -15.28
N GLY A 24 -15.17 -0.52 -14.24
CA GLY A 24 -16.11 -0.64 -13.13
C GLY A 24 -16.33 0.69 -12.40
N TRP A 25 -15.29 1.50 -12.23
CA TRP A 25 -15.43 2.87 -11.70
C TRP A 25 -16.28 3.73 -12.64
N LEU A 26 -15.99 3.75 -13.94
CA LEU A 26 -16.78 4.53 -14.91
C LEU A 26 -18.27 4.14 -14.90
N ASP A 27 -18.56 2.85 -14.82
CA ASP A 27 -19.92 2.33 -14.93
C ASP A 27 -20.72 2.43 -13.62
N ASN A 28 -20.08 2.26 -12.47
CA ASN A 28 -20.75 2.12 -11.16
C ASN A 28 -20.45 3.25 -10.17
N GLY A 29 -19.59 4.20 -10.54
CA GLY A 29 -19.17 5.29 -9.67
C GLY A 29 -17.92 4.98 -8.85
N VAL A 30 -17.61 5.87 -7.89
CA VAL A 30 -16.35 5.84 -7.14
C VAL A 30 -16.22 4.54 -6.31
N PRO A 31 -15.11 3.78 -6.44
CA PRO A 31 -14.88 2.58 -5.65
C PRO A 31 -14.80 2.87 -4.15
N THR A 32 -15.23 1.90 -3.33
CA THR A 32 -15.04 1.94 -1.87
C THR A 32 -13.71 1.33 -1.43
N HIS A 33 -13.10 0.52 -2.31
CA HIS A 33 -11.85 -0.18 -2.10
C HIS A 33 -10.96 0.01 -3.35
N PHE A 34 -9.88 0.79 -3.21
CA PHE A 34 -9.07 1.22 -4.35
C PHE A 34 -7.87 0.29 -4.56
N TRP A 35 -7.67 -0.14 -5.80
CA TRP A 35 -6.45 -0.85 -6.17
C TRP A 35 -5.30 0.14 -6.41
N ILE A 36 -4.47 0.38 -5.40
CA ILE A 36 -3.43 1.44 -5.48
C ILE A 36 -2.41 1.17 -6.58
N SER A 37 -2.12 -0.11 -6.84
CA SER A 37 -1.17 -0.54 -7.85
C SER A 37 -1.70 -0.38 -9.28
N GLY A 38 -3.02 -0.22 -9.45
CA GLY A 38 -3.62 0.08 -10.75
C GLY A 38 -3.39 1.53 -11.20
N PHE A 39 -2.97 2.43 -10.31
CA PHE A 39 -2.75 3.83 -10.66
C PHE A 39 -1.36 4.06 -11.28
N PHE A 40 -1.35 4.58 -12.52
CA PHE A 40 -0.11 5.04 -13.15
C PHE A 40 0.56 6.17 -12.35
N PHE A 41 -0.23 7.08 -11.78
CA PHE A 41 0.23 8.20 -10.96
C PHE A 41 -0.46 8.23 -9.59
N THR A 42 0.00 7.36 -8.69
CA THR A 42 -0.49 7.21 -7.30
C THR A 42 -0.49 8.52 -6.51
N GLN A 43 0.46 9.43 -6.76
CA GLN A 43 0.53 10.73 -6.09
C GLN A 43 -0.73 11.59 -6.29
N ALA A 44 -1.31 11.59 -7.49
CA ALA A 44 -2.53 12.34 -7.74
C ALA A 44 -3.71 11.78 -6.93
N PHE A 45 -3.81 10.46 -6.82
CA PHE A 45 -4.82 9.80 -5.98
C PHE A 45 -4.65 10.16 -4.50
N LEU A 46 -3.44 10.03 -3.96
CA LEU A 46 -3.14 10.35 -2.56
C LEU A 46 -3.39 11.83 -2.26
N THR A 47 -2.91 12.73 -3.12
CA THR A 47 -3.13 14.17 -3.00
C THR A 47 -4.61 14.50 -3.09
N GLY A 48 -5.36 13.86 -3.99
CA GLY A 48 -6.79 14.04 -4.13
C GLY A 48 -7.54 13.65 -2.84
N SER A 49 -7.17 12.53 -2.22
CA SER A 49 -7.73 12.12 -0.92
C SER A 49 -7.45 13.18 0.17
N SER A 50 -6.21 13.66 0.27
CA SER A 50 -5.85 14.71 1.24
C SER A 50 -6.55 16.03 0.96
N GLN A 51 -6.71 16.42 -0.31
CA GLN A 51 -7.44 17.64 -0.71
C GLN A 51 -8.92 17.57 -0.33
N ASN A 52 -9.57 16.42 -0.52
CA ASN A 52 -10.97 16.23 -0.14
C ASN A 52 -11.16 16.43 1.37
N TYR A 53 -10.28 15.83 2.17
CA TYR A 53 -10.28 16.01 3.63
C TYR A 53 -9.98 17.45 4.06
N ALA A 54 -8.95 18.07 3.47
CA ALA A 54 -8.54 19.45 3.73
C ALA A 54 -9.71 20.44 3.52
N ARG A 55 -10.43 20.29 2.40
CA ARG A 55 -11.59 21.13 2.06
C ARG A 55 -12.75 20.92 3.01
N ALA A 56 -13.08 19.67 3.33
CA ALA A 56 -14.18 19.35 4.24
C ALA A 56 -13.96 19.88 5.66
N ASN A 57 -12.71 19.92 6.11
CA ASN A 57 -12.35 20.30 7.48
C ASN A 57 -11.74 21.71 7.60
N ALA A 58 -11.60 22.45 6.50
CA ALA A 58 -10.93 23.75 6.45
C ALA A 58 -9.50 23.73 7.06
N ILE A 59 -8.73 22.70 6.76
CA ILE A 59 -7.34 22.53 7.23
C ILE A 59 -6.38 22.72 6.04
N PRO A 60 -5.29 23.49 6.18
CA PRO A 60 -4.25 23.56 5.15
C PRO A 60 -3.67 22.18 4.81
N ILE A 61 -3.56 21.86 3.53
CA ILE A 61 -3.12 20.51 3.07
C ILE A 61 -1.70 20.16 3.52
N ASP A 62 -0.84 21.17 3.67
CA ASP A 62 0.54 21.10 4.14
C ASP A 62 0.65 20.68 5.62
N HIS A 63 -0.45 20.73 6.38
CA HIS A 63 -0.50 20.23 7.75
C HIS A 63 -1.03 18.79 7.83
N LEU A 64 -1.35 18.14 6.71
CA LEU A 64 -1.95 16.82 6.69
C LEU A 64 -0.92 15.71 6.44
N GLY A 65 -1.09 14.62 7.18
CA GLY A 65 -0.49 13.33 6.90
C GLY A 65 -1.56 12.24 6.83
N PHE A 66 -1.15 11.01 6.56
CA PHE A 66 -2.03 9.85 6.66
C PHE A 66 -1.76 9.11 7.98
N ASP A 67 -2.79 8.98 8.81
CA ASP A 67 -2.85 7.93 9.83
C ASP A 67 -3.16 6.61 9.10
N MET A 68 -2.21 5.67 9.15
CA MET A 68 -2.25 4.44 8.37
C MET A 68 -2.59 3.26 9.28
N HIS A 69 -3.59 2.48 8.87
CA HIS A 69 -4.01 1.29 9.59
C HIS A 69 -3.98 0.09 8.65
N VAL A 70 -3.33 -0.98 9.07
CA VAL A 70 -3.46 -2.28 8.38
C VAL A 70 -4.77 -2.90 8.81
N LEU A 71 -5.64 -3.19 7.84
CA LEU A 71 -6.96 -3.75 8.10
C LEU A 71 -6.88 -5.27 8.28
N PRO A 72 -7.64 -5.85 9.22
CA PRO A 72 -7.84 -7.29 9.30
C PRO A 72 -8.42 -7.85 8.00
N ALA A 73 -8.10 -9.10 7.67
CA ALA A 73 -8.57 -9.75 6.45
C ALA A 73 -10.12 -9.84 6.33
N ASN A 74 -10.83 -9.79 7.46
CA ASN A 74 -12.29 -9.82 7.52
C ASN A 74 -12.94 -8.43 7.56
N HIS A 75 -12.17 -7.35 7.43
CA HIS A 75 -12.73 -5.99 7.39
C HIS A 75 -13.59 -5.79 6.14
N ASP A 76 -14.78 -5.22 6.31
CA ASP A 76 -15.69 -4.95 5.21
C ASP A 76 -15.29 -3.66 4.46
N CYS A 77 -14.67 -3.82 3.30
CA CYS A 77 -14.32 -2.71 2.41
C CYS A 77 -15.43 -2.40 1.36
N SER A 78 -16.61 -3.04 1.43
CA SER A 78 -17.73 -2.75 0.52
C SER A 78 -18.42 -1.42 0.85
N VAL A 79 -18.19 -0.90 2.05
CA VAL A 79 -18.63 0.42 2.50
C VAL A 79 -17.42 1.35 2.57
N ALA A 80 -17.54 2.55 1.99
CA ALA A 80 -16.47 3.55 2.06
C ALA A 80 -16.21 3.98 3.52
N PRO A 81 -14.95 4.26 3.92
CA PRO A 81 -14.69 4.82 5.23
C PRO A 81 -15.33 6.20 5.35
N GLN A 82 -15.65 6.61 6.58
CA GLN A 82 -16.13 7.98 6.85
C GLN A 82 -15.12 9.04 6.38
N GLU A 83 -13.83 8.75 6.52
CA GLU A 83 -12.74 9.63 6.11
C GLU A 83 -11.61 8.81 5.47
N GLY A 84 -11.00 9.38 4.43
CA GLY A 84 -9.88 8.75 3.73
C GLY A 84 -10.31 7.66 2.76
N VAL A 85 -9.44 6.68 2.55
CA VAL A 85 -9.60 5.65 1.52
C VAL A 85 -9.09 4.30 2.00
N TYR A 86 -9.77 3.22 1.59
CA TYR A 86 -9.23 1.86 1.68
C TYR A 86 -8.46 1.53 0.41
N VAL A 87 -7.26 0.98 0.56
CA VAL A 87 -6.39 0.61 -0.55
C VAL A 87 -5.90 -0.84 -0.44
N HIS A 88 -5.74 -1.51 -1.58
CA HIS A 88 -5.14 -2.83 -1.67
C HIS A 88 -4.20 -2.94 -2.88
N GLY A 89 -3.58 -4.13 -3.02
CA GLY A 89 -2.69 -4.46 -4.14
C GLY A 89 -1.21 -4.25 -3.85
N ILE A 90 -0.86 -4.01 -2.58
CA ILE A 90 0.51 -3.82 -2.14
C ILE A 90 1.12 -5.18 -1.78
N PHE A 91 2.38 -5.39 -2.15
CA PHE A 91 3.17 -6.54 -1.79
C PHE A 91 4.32 -6.13 -0.85
N LEU A 92 4.73 -7.01 0.04
CA LEU A 92 5.91 -6.87 0.88
C LEU A 92 7.03 -7.76 0.38
N GLU A 93 8.24 -7.21 0.29
CA GLU A 93 9.48 -7.92 0.02
C GLU A 93 10.35 -7.92 1.28
N GLY A 94 11.00 -9.04 1.58
CA GLY A 94 11.92 -9.18 2.72
C GLY A 94 11.24 -9.27 4.09
N ALA A 95 9.90 -9.24 4.13
CA ALA A 95 9.09 -9.44 5.33
C ALA A 95 7.70 -9.97 4.96
N ARG A 96 6.92 -10.29 5.98
CA ARG A 96 5.48 -10.53 5.89
C ARG A 96 4.75 -9.65 6.88
N PHE A 97 3.45 -9.49 6.69
CA PHE A 97 2.57 -9.00 7.75
C PHE A 97 1.98 -10.21 8.48
N ASP A 98 2.20 -10.32 9.79
CA ASP A 98 1.59 -11.36 10.61
C ASP A 98 0.22 -10.88 11.07
N GLU A 99 -0.84 -11.45 10.47
CA GLU A 99 -2.23 -11.09 10.78
C GLU A 99 -2.64 -11.44 12.21
N SER A 100 -2.01 -12.45 12.83
CA SER A 100 -2.37 -12.87 14.20
C SER A 100 -1.87 -11.88 15.23
N SER A 101 -0.64 -11.38 15.06
CA SER A 101 -0.06 -10.36 15.93
C SER A 101 -0.26 -8.92 15.44
N ALA A 102 -0.83 -8.73 14.24
CA ALA A 102 -1.05 -7.44 13.58
C ALA A 102 0.20 -6.57 13.45
N VAL A 103 1.36 -7.18 13.19
CA VAL A 103 2.67 -6.52 13.06
C VAL A 103 3.51 -7.17 11.96
N LEU A 104 4.56 -6.48 11.52
CA LEU A 104 5.57 -7.07 10.65
C LEU A 104 6.23 -8.30 11.28
N GLY A 105 6.37 -9.34 10.47
CA GLY A 105 7.08 -10.56 10.79
C GLY A 105 8.17 -10.86 9.76
N GLU A 106 9.10 -11.74 10.12
CA GLU A 106 10.15 -12.22 9.21
C GLU A 106 9.56 -12.89 7.97
N SER A 107 10.25 -12.87 6.84
CA SER A 107 9.79 -13.63 5.68
C SER A 107 9.88 -15.14 5.94
N GLU A 108 8.97 -15.89 5.32
CA GLU A 108 9.04 -17.36 5.32
C GLU A 108 10.17 -17.86 4.39
N PRO A 109 10.80 -19.00 4.69
CA PRO A 109 11.83 -19.56 3.83
C PRO A 109 11.34 -19.75 2.39
N LYS A 110 12.09 -19.17 1.43
CA LYS A 110 11.81 -19.22 -0.02
C LYS A 110 10.54 -18.48 -0.46
N VAL A 111 9.97 -17.63 0.40
CA VAL A 111 8.91 -16.69 0.03
C VAL A 111 9.54 -15.31 -0.17
N LEU A 112 9.61 -14.88 -1.43
CA LEU A 112 10.23 -13.60 -1.79
C LEU A 112 9.29 -12.41 -1.52
N PHE A 113 8.02 -12.61 -1.84
CA PHE A 113 6.98 -11.60 -1.74
C PHE A 113 5.76 -12.14 -1.01
N THR A 114 5.13 -11.29 -0.21
CA THR A 114 3.84 -11.57 0.43
C THR A 114 2.87 -10.44 0.10
N LYS A 115 1.55 -10.71 0.13
CA LYS A 115 0.56 -9.64 0.00
C LYS A 115 0.46 -8.89 1.32
N LEU A 116 0.49 -7.56 1.26
CA LEU A 116 0.13 -6.74 2.40
C LEU A 116 -1.41 -6.70 2.49
N PRO A 117 -2.01 -6.84 3.69
CA PRO A 117 -3.44 -6.63 3.85
C PRO A 117 -3.84 -5.20 3.45
N SER A 118 -5.14 -5.02 3.22
CA SER A 118 -5.68 -3.72 2.85
C SER A 118 -5.30 -2.66 3.87
N LEU A 119 -4.97 -1.45 3.41
CA LEU A 119 -4.65 -0.33 4.28
C LEU A 119 -5.82 0.65 4.29
N TRP A 120 -6.10 1.21 5.46
CA TRP A 120 -6.86 2.44 5.57
C TRP A 120 -5.90 3.62 5.64
N LEU A 121 -5.94 4.46 4.62
CA LEU A 121 -5.21 5.72 4.57
C LEU A 121 -6.17 6.83 5.00
N ARG A 122 -6.09 7.24 6.26
CA ARG A 122 -6.95 8.28 6.83
C ARG A 122 -6.20 9.61 6.90
N PRO A 123 -6.54 10.62 6.09
CA PRO A 123 -5.96 11.94 6.24
C PRO A 123 -6.29 12.53 7.61
N GLN A 124 -5.30 13.16 8.26
CA GLN A 124 -5.46 13.82 9.55
C GLN A 124 -4.37 14.89 9.68
N ARG A 125 -4.52 15.86 10.60
CA ARG A 125 -3.40 16.74 10.95
C ARG A 125 -2.24 15.91 11.44
N GLU A 126 -1.05 16.18 10.93
CA GLU A 126 0.15 15.39 11.25
C GLU A 126 0.45 15.39 12.75
N ALA A 127 0.23 16.52 13.42
CA ALA A 127 0.37 16.66 14.87
C ALA A 127 -0.62 15.81 15.70
N ASP A 128 -1.75 15.41 15.11
CA ASP A 128 -2.79 14.61 15.78
C ASP A 128 -2.62 13.10 15.48
N ILE A 129 -1.68 12.71 14.60
CA ILE A 129 -1.41 11.30 14.29
C ILE A 129 -0.67 10.66 15.46
N ALA A 130 -1.26 9.61 16.04
CA ALA A 130 -0.66 8.89 17.15
C ALA A 130 0.71 8.30 16.77
N ASP A 131 1.71 8.53 17.60
CA ASP A 131 3.01 7.89 17.45
C ASP A 131 2.94 6.46 17.98
N ARG A 132 2.82 5.50 17.06
CA ARG A 132 2.77 4.05 17.34
C ARG A 132 4.10 3.43 16.91
N ALA A 133 4.53 2.34 17.54
CA ALA A 133 5.72 1.62 17.08
C ALA A 133 5.52 1.12 15.64
N HIS A 134 6.26 1.72 14.70
CA HIS A 134 6.15 1.41 13.28
C HIS A 134 7.53 1.33 12.62
N TYR A 135 7.57 0.62 11.49
CA TYR A 135 8.63 0.68 10.49
C TYR A 135 8.19 1.64 9.37
N LEU A 136 9.08 2.54 8.95
CA LEU A 136 8.88 3.39 7.78
C LEU A 136 9.25 2.59 6.53
N CYS A 137 8.32 1.77 6.06
CA CYS A 137 8.51 0.91 4.91
C CYS A 137 8.36 1.71 3.62
N PRO A 138 9.39 1.79 2.75
CA PRO A 138 9.26 2.50 1.48
C PRO A 138 8.37 1.69 0.51
N LEU A 139 7.35 2.34 -0.05
CA LEU A 139 6.53 1.80 -1.13
C LEU A 139 7.06 2.27 -2.48
N TYR A 140 7.37 1.32 -3.36
CA TYR A 140 7.79 1.55 -4.73
C TYR A 140 6.76 1.03 -5.73
N LYS A 141 6.81 1.54 -6.96
CA LYS A 141 5.99 1.00 -8.06
C LYS A 141 6.51 -0.38 -8.48
N THR A 142 7.81 -0.52 -8.72
CA THR A 142 8.46 -1.75 -9.20
C THR A 142 9.62 -2.17 -8.29
N SER A 143 9.94 -3.47 -8.27
CA SER A 143 11.03 -4.07 -7.46
C SER A 143 12.43 -3.66 -7.90
N ASP A 144 12.58 -3.12 -9.12
CA ASP A 144 13.82 -2.49 -9.56
C ASP A 144 14.24 -1.32 -8.64
N ARG A 145 13.30 -0.75 -7.87
CA ARG A 145 13.45 0.36 -6.90
C ARG A 145 14.20 1.58 -7.43
N ARG A 146 14.37 1.64 -8.74
CA ARG A 146 15.10 2.65 -9.50
C ARG A 146 14.08 3.48 -10.26
N GLY A 147 14.22 4.80 -10.19
CA GLY A 147 13.41 5.73 -10.95
C GLY A 147 14.27 6.88 -11.46
N THR A 148 13.81 7.54 -12.50
CA THR A 148 14.33 8.83 -12.92
C THR A 148 13.81 9.91 -11.98
N LEU A 149 14.60 10.96 -11.73
CA LEU A 149 14.10 12.12 -11.01
C LEU A 149 13.08 12.83 -11.90
N SER A 150 11.86 13.00 -11.40
CA SER A 150 10.86 13.86 -12.03
C SER A 150 11.24 15.33 -11.88
N THR A 151 10.55 16.23 -12.58
CA THR A 151 10.75 17.69 -12.51
C THR A 151 10.60 18.25 -11.09
N THR A 152 9.97 17.51 -10.17
CA THR A 152 9.82 17.88 -8.75
C THR A 152 10.86 17.24 -7.83
N GLY A 153 11.88 16.55 -8.37
CA GLY A 153 12.94 15.89 -7.58
C GLY A 153 12.52 14.56 -6.93
N HIS A 154 11.27 14.11 -7.11
CA HIS A 154 10.83 12.80 -6.64
C HIS A 154 11.14 11.71 -7.67
N SER A 155 11.64 10.56 -7.20
CA SER A 155 11.83 9.36 -8.02
C SER A 155 10.50 8.93 -8.63
N THR A 156 10.48 8.62 -9.93
CA THR A 156 9.29 8.10 -10.63
C THR A 156 8.79 6.77 -10.07
N ASN A 157 9.64 6.06 -9.33
CA ASN A 157 9.35 4.76 -8.74
C ASN A 157 8.95 4.85 -7.25
N PHE A 158 9.40 5.87 -6.50
CA PHE A 158 9.01 6.00 -5.09
C PHE A 158 7.59 6.56 -4.97
N VAL A 159 6.76 5.90 -4.15
CA VAL A 159 5.39 6.34 -3.87
C VAL A 159 5.34 7.06 -2.52
N MET A 160 5.56 6.37 -1.41
CA MET A 160 5.50 6.97 -0.08
C MET A 160 6.14 6.04 0.95
N PHE A 161 6.34 6.53 2.17
CA PHE A 161 6.56 5.65 3.30
C PHE A 161 5.23 5.15 3.85
N LEU A 162 5.11 3.85 4.05
CA LEU A 162 4.05 3.21 4.82
C LEU A 162 4.51 3.07 6.27
N LYS A 163 3.66 3.47 7.22
CA LYS A 163 3.88 3.25 8.65
C LYS A 163 3.35 1.87 9.02
N LEU A 164 4.17 0.84 8.86
CA LEU A 164 3.76 -0.54 9.15
C LEU A 164 4.02 -0.88 10.62
N PRO A 165 3.02 -1.40 11.37
CA PRO A 165 3.20 -1.79 12.76
C PRO A 165 4.33 -2.80 12.93
N ARG A 166 5.12 -2.65 14.00
CA ARG A 166 6.22 -3.55 14.34
C ARG A 166 6.26 -3.79 15.85
N LEU A 167 6.95 -4.85 16.23
CA LEU A 167 7.32 -5.07 17.62
C LEU A 167 8.39 -4.07 18.07
N GLU A 168 8.40 -3.68 19.34
CA GLU A 168 9.33 -2.69 19.87
C GLU A 168 10.78 -3.18 19.82
N GLU A 169 11.00 -4.46 20.13
CA GLU A 169 12.29 -5.16 20.12
C GLU A 169 12.92 -5.32 18.73
N GLN A 170 12.15 -5.07 17.67
CA GLN A 170 12.61 -5.07 16.29
C GLN A 170 12.61 -3.64 15.75
N PRO A 171 13.63 -2.81 16.04
CA PRO A 171 13.64 -1.39 15.67
C PRO A 171 13.71 -1.18 14.14
N GLN A 172 13.62 0.07 13.69
CA GLN A 172 13.67 0.43 12.26
C GLN A 172 14.86 -0.23 11.54
N GLU A 173 16.04 -0.22 12.16
CA GLU A 173 17.29 -0.77 11.62
C GLU A 173 17.21 -2.28 11.35
N HIS A 174 16.40 -3.02 12.11
CA HIS A 174 16.20 -4.46 11.92
C HIS A 174 15.62 -4.74 10.53
N TRP A 175 14.63 -3.94 10.13
CA TRP A 175 13.93 -4.05 8.84
C TRP A 175 14.71 -3.40 7.70
N VAL A 176 15.40 -2.29 7.97
CA VAL A 176 16.33 -1.68 6.99
C VAL A 176 17.43 -2.66 6.58
N LYS A 177 18.06 -3.35 7.54
CA LYS A 177 19.12 -4.35 7.25
C LYS A 177 18.61 -5.55 6.46
N ARG A 178 17.31 -5.85 6.53
CA ARG A 178 16.64 -6.90 5.76
C ARG A 178 16.18 -6.44 4.38
N GLY A 179 16.36 -5.15 4.07
CA GLY A 179 15.95 -4.58 2.78
C GLY A 179 14.44 -4.55 2.59
N VAL A 180 13.65 -4.53 3.67
CA VAL A 180 12.19 -4.58 3.60
C VAL A 180 11.67 -3.40 2.80
N ALA A 181 10.81 -3.68 1.82
CA ALA A 181 10.09 -2.67 1.08
C ALA A 181 8.70 -3.17 0.70
N ALA A 182 7.84 -2.22 0.36
CA ALA A 182 6.55 -2.49 -0.23
C ALA A 182 6.59 -2.19 -1.73
N LEU A 183 5.82 -2.94 -2.52
CA LEU A 183 5.80 -2.87 -3.98
C LEU A 183 4.35 -2.82 -4.48
N CYS A 184 4.09 -2.02 -5.50
CA CYS A 184 2.82 -2.05 -6.23
C CYS A 184 2.78 -3.18 -7.26
N GLU A 185 3.91 -3.48 -7.89
CA GLU A 185 4.08 -4.47 -8.95
C GLU A 185 5.23 -5.43 -8.60
N LEU A 186 5.06 -6.70 -8.95
CA LEU A 186 6.08 -7.73 -8.84
C LEU A 186 6.70 -7.97 -10.21
N ASP A 187 8.01 -8.22 -10.27
CA ASP A 187 8.66 -8.63 -11.53
C ASP A 187 8.20 -10.04 -11.97
N ASP A 188 8.18 -10.25 -13.30
CA ASP A 188 7.92 -11.54 -13.96
C ASP A 188 9.06 -12.56 -13.82
#